data_AF-A0AAN8M1F5-F1
#
_entry.id   AF-A0AAN8M1F5-F1
#
_cell.length_a   1.000
_cell.length_b   1.000
_cell.length_c   1.000
_cell.angle_alpha   90.00
_cell.angle_beta   90.00
_cell.angle_gamma   90.00
#
_symmetry.space_group_name_H-M   'P 1'
#
loop_
_entity.id
_entity.type
_entity.pdbx_description
1 polymer ?
#
loop_
_entity_poly.entity_id
_entity_poly.type
_entity_poly.pdbx_seq_one_letter_code
_entity_poly.pdbx_strand_id
1 'polypeptide(L)' 'MSGIRGSVNLLRVAVRSQIVSKATLSHKPAKHHISAGEQAIALTTFFITILGPSGYVLAHMEDYKHHS' A
#
# COMPACT_ATOMS: atom_id res chain seq x y z
N MET A 1 -30.45 16.96 19.86
CA MET A 1 -29.78 15.75 19.30
C MET A 1 -29.71 15.82 17.76
N SER A 2 -29.07 16.85 17.17
CA SER A 2 -29.15 17.15 15.72
C SER A 2 -27.80 17.25 14.99
N GLY A 3 -26.67 17.09 15.68
CA GLY A 3 -25.34 17.19 15.05
C GLY A 3 -24.89 15.90 14.37
N ILE A 4 -25.26 14.74 14.92
CA ILE A 4 -24.83 13.42 14.42
C ILE A 4 -25.46 13.09 13.06
N ARG A 5 -26.68 13.60 12.80
CA ARG A 5 -27.43 13.35 11.55
C ARG A 5 -26.77 13.97 10.31
N GLY A 6 -26.09 15.12 10.47
CA GLY A 6 -25.37 15.76 9.37
C GLY A 6 -24.15 14.96 8.95
N SER A 7 -23.32 14.54 9.92
CA SER A 7 -22.09 13.81 9.68
C SER A 7 -22.31 12.40 9.10
N VAL A 8 -23.34 11.68 9.56
CA VAL A 8 -23.70 10.38 8.98
C VAL A 8 -24.20 10.49 7.55
N ASN A 9 -24.83 11.60 7.17
CA ASN A 9 -25.27 11.83 5.79
C ASN A 9 -24.08 12.14 4.88
N LEU A 10 -23.06 12.87 5.36
CA LEU A 10 -21.82 13.11 4.60
C LEU A 10 -21.03 11.82 4.40
N LEU A 11 -20.86 11.02 5.45
CA LEU A 11 -20.24 9.69 5.35
C LEU A 11 -21.03 8.78 4.40
N ARG A 12 -22.37 8.84 4.45
CA ARG A 12 -23.23 8.10 3.51
C ARG A 12 -23.02 8.53 2.06
N VAL A 13 -22.76 9.81 1.78
CA VAL A 13 -22.45 10.30 0.43
C VAL A 13 -21.06 9.83 -0.02
N ALA A 14 -20.05 9.84 0.86
CA ALA A 14 -18.73 9.30 0.54
C ALA A 14 -18.74 7.77 0.32
N VAL A 15 -19.59 7.04 1.05
CA VAL A 15 -19.77 5.58 0.91
C VAL A 15 -20.65 5.22 -0.28
N ARG A 16 -21.52 6.13 -0.75
CA ARG A 16 -22.22 5.97 -2.04
C ARG A 16 -21.17 6.08 -3.15
N SER A 17 -20.60 4.91 -3.46
CA SER A 17 -19.72 4.62 -4.59
C SER A 17 -19.95 5.61 -5.72
N GLN A 18 -18.92 6.37 -6.06
CA GLN A 18 -18.95 7.19 -7.26
C GLN A 18 -19.33 6.28 -8.42
N ILE A 19 -20.47 6.56 -9.06
CA ILE A 19 -20.93 5.87 -10.27
C ILE A 19 -20.02 6.35 -11.40
N VAL A 20 -18.78 5.87 -11.39
CA VAL A 20 -17.87 5.97 -12.52
C VAL A 20 -18.34 4.92 -13.51
N SER A 21 -18.45 5.28 -14.79
CA SER A 21 -18.69 4.32 -15.87
C SER A 21 -17.54 3.30 -15.88
N LYS A 22 -17.73 2.18 -15.19
CA LYS A 22 -16.78 1.07 -15.20
C LYS A 22 -16.90 0.41 -16.56
N ALA A 23 -15.88 0.60 -17.41
CA ALA A 23 -15.72 -0.29 -18.55
C ALA A 23 -15.71 -1.73 -18.02
N THR A 24 -16.45 -2.63 -18.66
CA THR A 24 -16.52 -4.05 -18.26
C THR A 24 -15.21 -4.74 -18.61
N LEU A 25 -14.17 -4.46 -17.83
CA LEU A 25 -12.88 -5.11 -17.91
C LEU A 25 -13.00 -6.46 -17.21
N SER A 26 -13.29 -7.48 -18.00
CA SER A 26 -13.23 -8.87 -17.56
C SER A 26 -11.83 -9.42 -17.83
N HIS A 27 -11.29 -10.16 -16.87
CA HIS A 27 -10.01 -10.85 -17.01
C HIS A 27 -10.24 -12.35 -16.88
N LYS A 28 -9.39 -13.14 -17.55
CA LYS A 28 -9.36 -14.59 -17.34
C LYS A 28 -8.80 -14.86 -15.93
N PRO A 29 -9.28 -15.91 -15.24
CA PRO A 29 -8.73 -16.30 -13.94
C PRO A 29 -7.21 -16.44 -13.99
N ALA A 30 -6.55 -16.17 -12.87
CA ALA A 30 -5.11 -16.31 -12.77
C ALA A 30 -4.69 -17.74 -13.15
N LYS A 31 -3.76 -17.85 -14.11
CA LYS A 31 -3.21 -19.16 -14.52
C LYS A 31 -2.49 -19.85 -13.36
N HIS A 32 -1.87 -19.06 -12.49
CA HIS A 32 -1.28 -19.49 -11.23
C HIS A 32 -1.84 -18.60 -10.12
N HIS A 33 -2.54 -19.20 -9.17
CA HIS A 33 -3.07 -18.46 -8.03
C HIS A 33 -1.95 -18.22 -7.03
N ILE A 34 -1.56 -16.96 -6.83
CA ILE A 34 -0.59 -16.58 -5.82
C ILE A 34 -1.33 -16.45 -4.49
N SER A 35 -1.03 -17.33 -3.55
CA SER A 35 -1.59 -17.29 -2.20
C SER A 35 -1.18 -16.01 -1.45
N ALA A 36 -1.93 -15.64 -0.42
CA ALA A 36 -1.60 -14.50 0.43
C ALA A 36 -0.20 -14.62 1.07
N GLY A 37 0.23 -15.86 1.39
CA GLY A 37 1.56 -16.12 1.95
C GLY A 37 2.68 -15.82 0.95
N GLU A 38 2.55 -16.28 -0.29
CA GLU A 38 3.52 -15.99 -1.35
C GLU A 38 3.59 -14.49 -1.67
N GLN A 39 2.45 -13.80 -1.70
CA GLN A 39 2.42 -12.35 -1.88
C GLN A 39 3.11 -11.61 -0.74
N ALA A 40 2.89 -12.02 0.52
CA ALA A 40 3.52 -11.41 1.67
C ALA A 40 5.05 -11.58 1.65
N ILE A 41 5.53 -12.77 1.28
CA ILE A 41 6.97 -13.03 1.10
C ILE A 41 7.53 -12.12 0.01
N ALA A 42 6.93 -12.12 -1.19
CA ALA A 42 7.41 -11.31 -2.31
C ALA A 42 7.48 -9.81 -1.98
N LEU A 43 6.42 -9.30 -1.33
CA LEU A 43 6.37 -7.90 -0.92
C LEU A 43 7.46 -7.57 0.11
N THR A 44 7.60 -8.41 1.13
CA THR A 44 8.61 -8.23 2.18
C THR A 44 10.03 -8.28 1.61
N THR A 45 10.30 -9.23 0.72
CA THR A 45 11.59 -9.32 0.02
C THR A 45 11.86 -8.05 -0.78
N PHE A 46 10.88 -7.57 -1.56
CA PHE A 46 11.03 -6.34 -2.34
C PHE A 46 11.40 -5.13 -1.46
N PHE A 47 10.73 -4.96 -0.31
CA PHE A 47 11.07 -3.91 0.64
C PHE A 47 12.49 -4.07 1.20
N ILE A 48 12.84 -5.26 1.69
CA ILE A 48 14.16 -5.51 2.30
C ILE A 48 15.29 -5.29 1.27
N THR A 49 15.11 -5.69 0.02
CA THR A 49 16.12 -5.51 -1.02
C THR A 49 16.44 -4.03 -1.29
N ILE A 50 15.47 -3.13 -1.15
CA ILE A 50 15.68 -1.68 -1.35
C ILE A 50 16.13 -1.02 -0.04
N LEU A 51 15.40 -1.26 1.05
CA LEU A 51 15.61 -0.59 2.33
C LEU A 51 16.84 -1.12 3.07
N GLY A 52 17.23 -2.38 2.89
CA GLY A 52 18.38 -2.98 3.56
C GLY A 52 19.69 -2.25 3.21
N PRO A 53 20.10 -2.20 1.93
CA PRO A 53 21.29 -1.47 1.52
C PRO A 53 21.21 0.02 1.84
N SER A 54 20.06 0.64 1.58
CA SER A 54 19.85 2.07 1.85
C SER A 54 19.99 2.38 3.35
N GLY A 55 19.39 1.56 4.21
CA GLY A 55 19.46 1.69 5.65
C GLY A 55 20.87 1.49 6.18
N TYR A 56 21.62 0.53 5.62
CA TYR A 56 23.03 0.33 5.96
C TYR A 56 23.85 1.59 5.66
N VAL A 57 23.76 2.12 4.43
CA VAL A 57 24.52 3.33 4.05
C VAL A 57 24.16 4.53 4.94
N LEU A 58 22.87 4.73 5.20
CA LEU A 58 22.40 5.84 6.05
C LEU A 58 22.84 5.68 7.52
N ALA A 59 22.88 4.46 8.03
CA ALA A 59 23.32 4.19 9.40
C ALA A 59 24.82 4.49 9.61
N HIS A 60 25.64 4.34 8.58
CA HIS A 60 27.10 4.54 8.66
C HIS A 60 27.54 5.95 8.24
N MET A 61 26.62 6.91 8.10
CA MET A 61 26.95 8.28 7.68
C MET A 61 27.92 8.98 8.64
N GLU A 62 27.83 8.71 9.95
CA GLU A 62 28.76 9.27 10.93
C GLU A 62 30.14 8.65 10.80
N ASP A 63 30.22 7.32 10.63
CA ASP A 63 31.48 6.63 10.40
C ASP A 63 32.18 7.18 9.15
N TYR A 64 31.46 7.36 8.05
CA TYR A 64 32.06 7.90 6.81
C TYR A 64 32.64 9.31 6.99
N LYS A 65 32.08 10.12 7.89
CA LYS A 65 32.59 11.48 8.18
C LYS A 65 33.85 11.47 9.04
N HIS A 66 34.01 10.49 9.93
CA HIS A 66 35.12 10.42 10.88
C HIS A 66 36.34 9.67 10.31
N HIS A 67 36.18 9.01 9.16
CA HIS A 67 37.25 8.33 8.43
C HIS A 67 37.83 9.17 7.27
N SER A 68 37.48 10.47 7.18
CA SER A 68 38.04 11.45 6.22
C SER A 68 38.93 12.48 6.93
#